data_AF-M1P4J7-F1
#
_entry.id   AF-M1P4J7-F1
#
_cell.length_a   1.000
_cell.length_b   1.000
_cell.length_c   1.000
_cell.angle_alpha   90.00
_cell.angle_beta   90.00
_cell.angle_gamma   90.00
#
_symmetry.space_group_name_H-M   'P 1'
#
loop_
_entity.id
_entity.type
_entity.pdbx_description
1 polymer ?
#
loop_
_entity_poly.entity_id
_entity_poly.type
_entity_poly.pdbx_seq_one_letter_code
_entity_poly.pdbx_strand_id
1 'polypeptide(L)'
;MLIQSILSFILGVSVTAWLLVLVAPLIWRRALYFARQIVSAKIPLSLTEMQANKDFLCAQHAVELTHHKQKYDALQKKYAQQKIQLSRVKKQLYQFVTNKQCAHHPLPETETTAEEDEQDVIVTRTFAAEIETMREKMAHYQRRLQKIKIDELDVTSSNQLLSELREETKELAATLAAQIAMKEGKDSPIDTLTKNSEDGKDLASYIRKKIACSSETPSTKRS
;
A
#
# COMPACT_ATOMS: atom_id res chain seq x y z
N MET A 1 -63.01 -23.20 25.91
CA MET A 1 -62.11 -23.76 24.88
C MET A 1 -60.94 -22.82 24.57
N LEU A 2 -61.16 -21.55 24.21
CA LEU A 2 -60.07 -20.61 23.90
C LEU A 2 -59.11 -20.31 25.08
N ILE A 3 -59.64 -20.09 26.29
CA ILE A 3 -58.82 -19.77 27.47
C ILE A 3 -57.84 -20.91 27.83
N GLN A 4 -58.28 -22.17 27.72
CA GLN A 4 -57.41 -23.33 27.98
C GLN A 4 -56.27 -23.42 26.97
N SER A 5 -56.57 -23.18 25.68
CA SER A 5 -55.55 -23.16 24.63
C SER A 5 -54.52 -22.04 24.85
N ILE A 6 -54.97 -20.85 25.25
CA ILE A 6 -54.09 -19.70 25.52
C ILE A 6 -53.18 -20.00 26.72
N LEU A 7 -53.73 -20.58 27.80
CA LEU A 7 -52.95 -20.89 29.00
C LEU A 7 -51.86 -21.94 28.72
N SER A 8 -52.19 -23.01 27.97
CA SER A 8 -51.21 -24.02 27.55
C SER A 8 -50.15 -23.46 26.60
N PHE A 9 -50.52 -22.52 25.73
CA PHE A 9 -49.57 -21.87 24.82
C PHE A 9 -48.53 -21.04 25.58
N ILE A 10 -48.98 -20.20 26.53
CA ILE A 10 -48.07 -19.37 27.34
C ILE A 10 -47.14 -20.27 28.18
N LEU A 11 -47.68 -21.35 28.76
CA LEU A 11 -46.88 -22.31 29.53
C LEU A 11 -45.81 -22.99 28.65
N GLY A 12 -46.16 -23.38 27.43
CA GLY A 12 -45.21 -24.01 26.49
C GLY A 12 -44.08 -23.07 26.06
N VAL A 13 -44.41 -21.82 25.70
CA VAL A 13 -43.40 -20.82 25.34
C VAL A 13 -42.49 -20.50 26.53
N SER A 14 -43.05 -20.39 27.74
CA SER A 14 -42.28 -20.13 28.95
C SER A 14 -41.30 -21.27 29.25
N VAL A 15 -41.74 -22.53 29.17
CA VAL A 15 -40.89 -23.70 29.42
C VAL A 15 -39.77 -23.83 28.39
N THR A 16 -40.09 -23.63 27.11
CA THR A 16 -39.09 -23.71 26.02
C THR A 16 -38.08 -22.58 26.08
N ALA A 17 -38.51 -21.35 26.38
CA ALA A 17 -37.60 -20.22 26.60
C ALA A 17 -36.67 -20.48 27.80
N TRP A 18 -37.21 -21.01 28.90
CA TRP A 18 -36.42 -21.36 30.08
C TRP A 18 -35.39 -22.46 29.77
N LEU A 19 -35.78 -23.49 29.02
CA LEU A 19 -34.87 -24.53 28.55
C LEU A 19 -33.76 -23.95 27.65
N LEU A 20 -34.11 -23.07 26.71
CA LEU A 20 -33.17 -22.46 25.77
C LEU A 20 -32.08 -21.65 26.50
N VAL A 21 -32.48 -20.85 27.50
CA VAL A 21 -31.55 -20.09 28.34
C VAL A 21 -30.60 -21.01 29.11
N LEU A 22 -31.08 -22.19 29.53
CA LEU A 22 -30.29 -23.17 30.27
C LEU A 22 -29.27 -23.90 29.37
N VAL A 23 -29.64 -24.20 28.12
CA VAL A 23 -28.75 -24.90 27.16
C VAL A 23 -27.78 -23.94 26.46
N ALA A 24 -28.13 -22.67 26.26
CA ALA A 24 -27.28 -21.65 25.64
C ALA A 24 -25.83 -21.59 26.18
N PRO A 25 -25.57 -21.50 27.50
CA PRO A 25 -24.21 -21.45 28.03
C PRO A 25 -23.43 -22.77 27.82
N LEU A 26 -24.11 -23.92 27.73
CA LEU A 26 -23.46 -25.21 27.45
C LEU A 26 -22.97 -25.27 26.01
N ILE A 27 -23.81 -24.83 25.06
CA ILE A 27 -23.46 -24.81 23.64
C ILE A 27 -22.37 -23.78 23.38
N TRP A 28 -22.46 -22.60 24.00
CA TRP A 28 -21.46 -21.54 23.88
C TRP A 28 -20.09 -21.99 24.37
N ARG A 29 -20.02 -22.68 25.52
CA ARG A 29 -18.76 -23.26 26.03
C ARG A 29 -18.16 -24.27 25.07
N ARG A 30 -18.98 -25.11 24.44
CA ARG A 30 -18.53 -26.14 23.49
C ARG A 30 -18.07 -25.51 22.16
N ALA A 31 -18.81 -24.54 21.65
CA ALA A 31 -18.46 -23.78 20.44
C ALA A 31 -17.16 -22.98 20.62
N LEU A 32 -16.98 -22.32 21.77
CA LEU A 32 -15.74 -21.61 22.09
C LEU A 32 -14.53 -22.54 22.19
N TYR A 33 -14.71 -23.78 22.66
CA TYR A 33 -13.62 -24.76 22.69
C TYR A 33 -13.16 -25.13 21.27
N PHE A 34 -14.09 -25.41 20.36
CA PHE A 34 -13.75 -25.68 18.95
C PHE A 34 -13.16 -24.46 18.25
N ALA A 35 -13.68 -23.25 18.51
CA ALA A 35 -13.10 -22.02 17.99
C ALA A 35 -11.65 -21.84 18.48
N ARG A 36 -11.36 -22.12 19.76
CA ARG A 36 -10.00 -22.10 20.30
C ARG A 36 -9.10 -23.13 19.65
N GLN A 37 -9.59 -24.33 19.35
CA GLN A 37 -8.79 -25.39 18.72
C GLN A 37 -8.46 -25.05 17.25
N ILE A 38 -9.43 -24.51 16.51
CA ILE A 38 -9.24 -24.09 15.11
C ILE A 38 -8.31 -22.87 15.03
N VAL A 39 -8.46 -21.92 15.97
CA VAL A 39 -7.60 -20.74 16.06
C VAL A 39 -6.20 -21.13 16.51
N SER A 40 -6.04 -22.08 17.44
CA SER A 40 -4.71 -22.58 17.86
C SER A 40 -3.98 -23.35 16.76
N ALA A 41 -4.70 -23.95 15.81
CA ALA A 41 -4.10 -24.60 14.64
C ALA A 41 -3.73 -23.61 13.50
N LYS A 42 -4.30 -22.40 13.52
CA LYS A 42 -4.08 -21.37 12.48
C LYS A 42 -3.24 -20.18 12.95
N ILE A 43 -3.09 -19.96 14.25
CA ILE A 43 -2.13 -19.01 14.81
C ILE A 43 -0.80 -19.77 14.98
N PRO A 44 0.31 -19.32 14.35
CA PRO A 44 1.62 -19.89 14.57
C PRO A 44 2.06 -19.59 16.01
N LEU A 45 1.78 -20.49 16.94
CA LEU A 45 2.22 -20.39 18.33
C LEU A 45 3.36 -21.36 18.59
N SER A 46 4.51 -21.04 18.01
CA SER A 46 5.79 -21.24 18.69
C SER A 46 6.41 -19.87 18.93
N LEU A 47 6.73 -19.54 20.19
CA LEU A 47 7.42 -18.28 20.55
C LEU A 47 8.73 -18.10 19.76
N THR A 48 9.39 -19.21 19.39
CA THR A 48 10.62 -19.18 18.60
C THR A 48 10.37 -18.79 17.15
N GLU A 49 9.22 -19.16 16.57
CA GLU A 49 8.86 -18.81 15.20
C GLU A 49 8.40 -17.36 15.08
N MET A 50 7.67 -16.83 16.08
CA MET A 50 7.36 -15.40 16.13
C MET A 50 8.62 -14.54 16.28
N GLN A 51 9.56 -14.98 17.11
CA GLN A 51 10.86 -14.31 17.27
C GLN A 51 11.67 -14.38 15.97
N ALA A 52 11.72 -15.54 15.30
CA ALA A 52 12.41 -15.68 14.02
C ALA A 52 11.80 -14.79 12.92
N ASN A 53 10.47 -14.66 12.86
CA ASN A 53 9.82 -13.77 11.89
C ASN A 53 10.14 -12.31 12.20
N LYS A 54 10.17 -11.92 13.48
CA LYS A 54 10.59 -10.58 13.90
C LYS A 54 12.05 -10.31 13.52
N ASP A 55 12.94 -11.26 13.77
CA ASP A 55 14.36 -11.15 13.42
C ASP A 55 14.54 -11.07 11.89
N PHE A 56 13.74 -11.82 11.11
CA PHE A 56 13.70 -11.72 9.65
C PHE A 56 13.25 -10.33 9.17
N LEU A 57 12.18 -9.78 9.74
CA LEU A 57 11.72 -8.42 9.41
C LEU A 57 12.78 -7.36 9.78
N CYS A 58 13.42 -7.49 10.94
CA CYS A 58 14.51 -6.61 11.35
C CYS A 58 15.71 -6.69 10.38
N ALA A 59 16.07 -7.89 9.95
CA ALA A 59 17.14 -8.10 8.98
C ALA A 59 16.79 -7.49 7.61
N GLN A 60 15.56 -7.70 7.12
CA GLN A 60 15.09 -7.13 5.87
C GLN A 60 15.16 -5.59 5.89
N HIS A 61 14.71 -4.98 6.99
CA HIS A 61 14.74 -3.53 7.14
C HIS A 61 16.17 -2.98 7.23
N ALA A 62 17.09 -3.68 7.92
CA ALA A 62 18.50 -3.29 7.99
C ALA A 62 19.18 -3.34 6.61
N VAL A 63 18.90 -4.37 5.81
CA VAL A 63 19.43 -4.51 4.44
C VAL A 63 18.88 -3.40 3.55
N GLU A 64 17.58 -3.11 3.63
CA GLU A 64 16.97 -2.04 2.84
C GLU A 64 17.58 -0.67 3.18
N LEU A 65 17.73 -0.36 4.47
CA LEU A 65 18.33 0.90 4.93
C LEU A 65 19.78 1.08 4.44
N THR A 66 20.60 0.03 4.53
CA THR A 66 21.99 0.08 4.06
C THR A 66 22.08 0.24 2.55
N HIS A 67 21.22 -0.44 1.79
CA HIS A 67 21.16 -0.32 0.34
C HIS A 67 20.74 1.09 -0.10
N HIS A 68 19.75 1.71 0.56
CA HIS A 68 19.39 3.10 0.29
C HIS A 68 20.54 4.06 0.61
N LYS A 69 21.21 3.88 1.76
CA LYS A 69 22.36 4.71 2.14
C LYS A 69 23.49 4.64 1.12
N GLN A 70 23.82 3.43 0.63
CA GLN A 70 24.84 3.25 -0.41
C GLN A 70 24.50 3.99 -1.70
N LYS A 71 23.22 3.96 -2.12
CA LYS A 71 22.77 4.72 -3.30
C LYS A 71 22.96 6.23 -3.11
N TYR A 72 22.57 6.75 -1.95
CA TYR A 72 22.78 8.17 -1.63
C TYR A 72 24.27 8.56 -1.63
N ASP A 73 25.13 7.76 -1.00
CA ASP A 73 26.58 8.02 -0.95
C ASP A 73 27.20 7.97 -2.35
N ALA A 74 26.76 7.05 -3.22
CA ALA A 74 27.23 6.98 -4.60
C ALA A 74 26.82 8.22 -5.42
N LEU A 75 25.58 8.71 -5.25
CA LEU A 75 25.11 9.95 -5.86
C LEU A 75 25.90 11.16 -5.34
N GLN A 76 26.13 11.23 -4.03
CA GLN A 76 26.88 12.32 -3.40
C GLN A 76 28.33 12.35 -3.88
N LYS A 77 28.98 11.19 -4.02
CA LYS A 77 30.34 11.09 -4.58
C LYS A 77 30.39 11.59 -6.03
N LYS A 78 29.43 11.20 -6.87
CA LYS A 78 29.32 11.70 -8.25
C LYS A 78 29.14 13.21 -8.30
N TYR A 79 28.29 13.77 -7.44
CA TYR A 79 28.08 15.22 -7.35
C TYR A 79 29.33 15.97 -6.90
N ALA A 80 30.03 15.46 -5.87
CA ALA A 80 31.30 16.02 -5.42
C ALA A 80 32.36 15.99 -6.53
N GLN A 81 32.45 14.89 -7.28
CA GLN A 81 33.34 14.78 -8.44
C GLN A 81 33.01 15.83 -9.51
N GLN A 82 31.74 16.01 -9.85
CA GLN A 82 31.29 17.03 -10.81
C GLN A 82 31.63 18.45 -10.33
N LYS A 83 31.41 18.75 -9.04
CA LYS A 83 31.78 20.04 -8.45
C LYS A 83 33.28 20.31 -8.52
N ILE A 84 34.10 19.30 -8.23
CA ILE A 84 35.56 19.40 -8.35
C ILE A 84 35.97 19.66 -9.81
N GLN A 85 35.41 18.92 -10.77
CA GLN A 85 35.70 19.16 -12.19
C GLN A 85 35.29 20.56 -12.64
N LEU A 86 34.11 21.04 -12.25
CA LEU A 86 33.66 22.39 -12.55
C LEU A 86 34.61 23.45 -11.97
N SER A 87 35.05 23.27 -10.72
CA SER A 87 36.02 24.17 -10.10
C SER A 87 37.37 24.17 -10.82
N ARG A 88 37.83 23.03 -11.35
CA ARG A 88 39.06 22.92 -12.14
C ARG A 88 38.92 23.65 -13.47
N VAL A 89 37.83 23.42 -14.18
CA VAL A 89 37.53 24.10 -15.45
C VAL A 89 37.42 25.61 -15.22
N LYS A 90 36.75 26.05 -14.14
CA LYS A 90 36.65 27.45 -13.76
C LYS A 90 38.02 28.07 -13.49
N LYS A 91 38.90 27.37 -12.76
CA LYS A 91 40.29 27.81 -12.53
C LYS A 91 41.09 27.93 -13.82
N GLN A 92 40.97 26.95 -14.72
CA GLN A 92 41.61 26.98 -16.04
C GLN A 92 41.12 28.19 -16.85
N LEU A 93 39.81 28.45 -16.85
CA LEU A 93 39.23 29.61 -17.53
C LEU A 93 39.78 30.93 -16.98
N TYR A 94 39.85 31.09 -15.66
CA TYR A 94 40.49 32.27 -15.06
C TYR A 94 41.96 32.40 -15.45
N GLN A 95 42.73 31.31 -15.43
CA GLN A 95 44.13 31.36 -15.86
C GLN A 95 44.27 31.76 -17.34
N PHE A 96 43.39 31.29 -18.23
CA PHE A 96 43.38 31.72 -19.64
C PHE A 96 43.03 33.20 -19.80
N VAL A 97 42.07 33.71 -19.02
CA VAL A 97 41.69 35.14 -19.03
C VAL A 97 42.84 36.01 -18.50
N THR A 98 43.42 35.66 -17.35
CA THR A 98 44.55 36.38 -16.76
C THR A 98 45.79 36.34 -17.66
N ASN A 99 46.11 35.19 -18.26
CA ASN A 99 47.26 35.07 -19.16
C ASN A 99 47.07 35.87 -20.47
N LYS A 100 45.84 35.95 -21.00
CA LYS A 100 45.53 36.87 -22.10
C LYS A 100 45.67 38.34 -21.69
N GLN A 101 45.36 38.68 -20.44
CA GLN A 101 45.50 40.04 -19.90
C GLN A 101 46.98 40.45 -19.72
N CYS A 102 47.89 39.51 -19.41
CA CYS A 102 49.32 39.79 -19.21
C CYS A 102 50.12 40.01 -20.51
N ALA A 103 49.55 39.75 -21.69
CA ALA A 103 50.19 40.03 -22.98
C ALA A 103 49.98 41.47 -23.49
N HIS A 104 49.33 42.35 -22.72
CA HIS A 104 49.13 43.77 -23.05
C HIS A 104 49.25 44.65 -21.79
N HIS A 105 50.25 45.55 -21.73
CA HIS A 105 50.32 46.67 -20.76
C HIS A 105 51.18 47.82 -21.37
N PRO A 106 51.01 49.15 -21.05
CA PRO A 106 50.42 49.75 -19.83
C PRO A 106 49.47 50.99 -19.92
N LEU A 107 48.62 51.15 -18.86
CA LEU A 107 48.05 52.35 -18.14
C LEU A 107 47.42 53.56 -18.92
N PRO A 108 46.57 54.47 -18.34
CA PRO A 108 46.45 54.89 -16.93
C PRO A 108 45.03 55.04 -16.30
N GLU A 109 45.03 55.05 -14.96
CA GLU A 109 44.19 55.72 -13.94
C GLU A 109 42.80 56.29 -14.32
N THR A 110 41.76 55.87 -13.58
CA THR A 110 40.67 56.73 -13.07
C THR A 110 39.94 56.08 -11.88
N GLU A 111 39.86 56.86 -10.81
CA GLU A 111 38.90 56.97 -9.70
C GLU A 111 37.58 56.14 -9.72
N THR A 112 36.99 55.96 -8.51
CA THR A 112 35.68 55.34 -8.16
C THR A 112 35.62 53.81 -8.31
N THR A 113 35.20 53.00 -7.33
CA THR A 113 33.85 52.93 -6.72
C THR A 113 33.87 51.96 -5.53
N ALA A 114 32.96 52.17 -4.58
CA ALA A 114 32.62 51.22 -3.52
C ALA A 114 32.14 49.86 -4.09
N GLU A 115 33.02 48.86 -4.20
CA GLU A 115 32.68 47.55 -4.79
C GLU A 115 33.46 46.39 -4.12
N GLU A 116 33.21 46.13 -2.83
CA GLU A 116 33.51 44.82 -2.21
C GLU A 116 32.24 44.12 -1.67
N ASP A 117 31.07 44.76 -1.75
CA ASP A 117 29.81 44.27 -1.17
C ASP A 117 28.97 43.40 -2.14
N GLU A 118 29.23 43.44 -3.45
CA GLU A 118 28.41 42.71 -4.42
C GLU A 118 28.55 41.18 -4.32
N GLN A 119 29.74 40.64 -4.03
CA GLN A 119 29.96 39.19 -4.07
C GLN A 119 29.32 38.48 -2.86
N ASP A 120 29.41 39.06 -1.67
CA ASP A 120 28.81 38.51 -0.44
C ASP A 120 27.29 38.70 -0.43
N VAL A 121 26.81 39.81 -0.99
CA VAL A 121 25.39 40.05 -1.22
C VAL A 121 24.81 39.10 -2.29
N ILE A 122 25.54 38.77 -3.36
CA ILE A 122 25.10 37.77 -4.35
C ILE A 122 25.07 36.37 -3.73
N VAL A 123 26.08 35.97 -2.97
CA VAL A 123 26.10 34.66 -2.29
C VAL A 123 24.95 34.57 -1.27
N THR A 124 24.74 35.62 -0.46
CA THR A 124 23.63 35.69 0.48
C THR A 124 22.27 35.68 -0.21
N ARG A 125 22.12 36.37 -1.36
CA ARG A 125 20.91 36.33 -2.20
C ARG A 125 20.66 34.95 -2.78
N THR A 126 21.70 34.24 -3.25
CA THR A 126 21.54 32.87 -3.77
C THR A 126 21.17 31.88 -2.68
N PHE A 127 21.74 32.03 -1.48
CA PHE A 127 21.43 31.18 -0.33
C PHE A 127 20.03 31.48 0.23
N ALA A 128 19.61 32.74 0.24
CA ALA A 128 18.26 33.15 0.60
C ALA A 128 17.22 32.57 -0.38
N ALA A 129 17.50 32.62 -1.69
CA ALA A 129 16.66 31.99 -2.70
C ALA A 129 16.60 30.46 -2.52
N GLU A 130 17.72 29.82 -2.20
CA GLU A 130 17.74 28.37 -1.93
C GLU A 130 16.93 28.01 -0.67
N ILE A 131 17.03 28.81 0.40
CA ILE A 131 16.22 28.66 1.63
C ILE A 131 14.73 28.82 1.33
N GLU A 132 14.34 29.78 0.49
CA GLU A 132 12.95 29.95 0.07
C GLU A 132 12.44 28.75 -0.71
N THR A 133 13.20 28.23 -1.68
CA THR A 133 12.80 27.03 -2.42
C THR A 133 12.69 25.80 -1.50
N MET A 134 13.55 25.71 -0.47
CA MET A 134 13.52 24.61 0.49
C MET A 134 12.32 24.74 1.43
N ARG A 135 11.99 25.97 1.87
CA ARG A 135 10.77 26.26 2.63
C ARG A 135 9.51 25.94 1.83
N GLU A 136 9.49 26.27 0.55
CA GLU A 136 8.37 25.97 -0.34
C GLU A 136 8.18 24.46 -0.53
N LYS A 137 9.29 23.72 -0.69
CA LYS A 137 9.27 22.24 -0.69
C LYS A 137 8.78 21.67 0.63
N MET A 138 9.24 22.20 1.77
CA MET A 138 8.77 21.77 3.10
C MET A 138 7.26 22.02 3.25
N ALA A 139 6.77 23.19 2.85
CA ALA A 139 5.34 23.50 2.85
C ALA A 139 4.54 22.58 1.92
N HIS A 140 5.08 22.24 0.74
CA HIS A 140 4.48 21.28 -0.17
C HIS A 140 4.40 19.87 0.45
N TYR A 141 5.45 19.40 1.12
CA TYR A 141 5.44 18.11 1.81
C TYR A 141 4.49 18.11 3.01
N GLN A 142 4.46 19.17 3.80
CA GLN A 142 3.51 19.32 4.91
C GLN A 142 2.07 19.31 4.41
N ARG A 143 1.78 20.00 3.29
CA ARG A 143 0.47 20.00 2.64
C ARG A 143 0.11 18.62 2.09
N ARG A 144 1.08 17.87 1.52
CA ARG A 144 0.88 16.47 1.10
C ARG A 144 0.58 15.56 2.29
N LEU A 145 1.30 15.70 3.41
CA LEU A 145 1.06 14.91 4.61
C LEU A 145 -0.31 15.23 5.23
N GLN A 146 -0.72 16.50 5.26
CA GLN A 146 -2.07 16.88 5.66
C GLN A 146 -3.13 16.32 4.71
N LYS A 147 -2.89 16.37 3.40
CA LYS A 147 -3.80 15.79 2.41
C LYS A 147 -3.93 14.27 2.62
N ILE A 148 -2.83 13.55 2.81
CA ILE A 148 -2.85 12.11 3.11
C ILE A 148 -3.58 11.85 4.42
N LYS A 149 -3.40 12.68 5.46
CA LYS A 149 -4.09 12.51 6.75
C LYS A 149 -5.59 12.82 6.67
N ILE A 150 -5.99 13.74 5.80
CA ILE A 150 -7.40 14.07 5.53
C ILE A 150 -8.04 12.98 4.65
N ASP A 151 -7.30 12.45 3.68
CA ASP A 151 -7.68 11.32 2.83
C ASP A 151 -7.79 10.01 3.65
N GLU A 152 -6.90 9.84 4.63
CA GLU A 152 -6.97 8.78 5.65
C GLU A 152 -8.15 9.00 6.60
N LEU A 153 -8.64 10.23 6.80
CA LEU A 153 -9.87 10.51 7.55
C LEU A 153 -11.14 10.28 6.72
N ASP A 154 -11.04 10.28 5.38
CA ASP A 154 -12.08 9.76 4.48
C ASP A 154 -11.98 8.23 4.36
N VAL A 155 -11.85 7.58 5.52
CA VAL A 155 -11.93 6.13 5.71
C VAL A 155 -13.19 5.56 5.04
N THR A 156 -14.26 6.35 4.97
CA THR A 156 -15.52 5.98 4.33
C THR A 156 -15.41 5.83 2.81
N SER A 157 -14.87 6.80 2.09
CA SER A 157 -14.72 6.69 0.64
C SER A 157 -13.63 5.67 0.28
N SER A 158 -12.53 5.61 1.04
CA SER A 158 -11.47 4.62 0.84
C SER A 158 -11.97 3.19 1.08
N ASN A 159 -12.73 2.94 2.15
CA ASN A 159 -13.37 1.63 2.36
C ASN A 159 -14.42 1.32 1.29
N GLN A 160 -15.15 2.32 0.80
CA GLN A 160 -16.09 2.14 -0.30
C GLN A 160 -15.36 1.75 -1.59
N LEU A 161 -14.29 2.44 -1.96
CA LEU A 161 -13.45 2.09 -3.12
C LEU A 161 -12.77 0.72 -2.94
N LEU A 162 -12.28 0.39 -1.75
CA LEU A 162 -11.74 -0.95 -1.47
C LEU A 162 -12.81 -2.03 -1.59
N SER A 163 -14.06 -1.74 -1.19
CA SER A 163 -15.18 -2.67 -1.37
C SER A 163 -15.58 -2.84 -2.84
N GLU A 164 -15.54 -1.76 -3.62
CA GLU A 164 -15.78 -1.76 -5.07
C GLU A 164 -14.69 -2.58 -5.78
N LEU A 165 -13.41 -2.29 -5.52
CA LEU A 165 -12.27 -3.04 -6.06
C LEU A 165 -12.29 -4.51 -5.64
N ARG A 166 -12.74 -4.80 -4.41
CA ARG A 166 -12.89 -6.18 -3.94
C ARG A 166 -13.96 -6.93 -4.72
N GLU A 167 -15.05 -6.26 -5.08
CA GLU A 167 -16.11 -6.86 -5.88
C GLU A 167 -15.67 -7.04 -7.35
N GLU A 168 -14.97 -6.05 -7.93
CA GLU A 168 -14.39 -6.16 -9.28
C GLU A 168 -13.36 -7.29 -9.38
N THR A 169 -12.47 -7.41 -8.39
CA THR A 169 -11.48 -8.50 -8.35
C THR A 169 -12.15 -9.87 -8.16
N LYS A 170 -13.25 -9.95 -7.40
CA LYS A 170 -14.07 -11.15 -7.26
C LYS A 170 -14.74 -11.54 -8.59
N GLU A 171 -15.30 -10.57 -9.31
CA GLU A 171 -15.90 -10.76 -10.64
C GLU A 171 -14.87 -11.28 -11.66
N LEU A 172 -13.69 -10.66 -11.69
CA LEU A 172 -12.59 -11.04 -12.59
C LEU A 172 -12.04 -12.43 -12.24
N ALA A 173 -11.76 -12.69 -10.96
CA ALA A 173 -11.29 -14.00 -10.49
C ALA A 173 -12.33 -15.09 -10.80
N ALA A 174 -13.61 -14.80 -10.62
CA ALA A 174 -14.68 -15.73 -10.95
C ALA A 174 -14.74 -16.03 -12.45
N THR A 175 -14.59 -15.01 -13.28
CA THR A 175 -14.60 -15.14 -14.74
C THR A 175 -13.39 -15.94 -15.23
N LEU A 176 -12.19 -15.66 -14.73
CA LEU A 176 -10.98 -16.41 -15.06
C LEU A 176 -11.07 -17.86 -14.58
N ALA A 177 -11.53 -18.10 -13.35
CA ALA A 177 -11.72 -19.45 -12.83
C ALA A 177 -12.77 -20.24 -13.63
N ALA A 178 -13.84 -19.59 -14.08
CA ALA A 178 -14.83 -20.22 -14.97
C ALA A 178 -14.21 -20.62 -16.32
N GLN A 179 -13.41 -19.74 -16.93
CA GLN A 179 -12.70 -20.06 -18.17
C GLN A 179 -11.72 -21.23 -18.00
N ILE A 180 -10.98 -21.26 -16.89
CA ILE A 180 -10.06 -22.36 -16.57
C ILE A 180 -10.83 -23.67 -16.38
N ALA A 181 -11.93 -23.66 -15.61
CA ALA A 181 -12.77 -24.83 -15.40
C ALA A 181 -13.36 -25.37 -16.71
N MET A 182 -13.78 -24.49 -17.63
CA MET A 182 -14.25 -24.91 -18.95
C MET A 182 -13.15 -25.56 -19.80
N LYS A 183 -11.91 -25.04 -19.71
CA LYS A 183 -10.76 -25.59 -20.43
C LYS A 183 -10.29 -26.93 -19.86
N GLU A 184 -10.37 -27.10 -18.55
CA GLU A 184 -9.98 -28.33 -17.83
C GLU A 184 -11.06 -29.42 -17.88
N GLY A 185 -12.33 -29.05 -18.09
CA GLY A 185 -13.44 -29.99 -18.21
C GLY A 185 -13.99 -30.49 -16.86
N LYS A 186 -14.87 -31.50 -16.91
CA LYS A 186 -15.65 -31.99 -15.75
C LYS A 186 -14.82 -32.61 -14.62
N ASP A 187 -13.56 -32.93 -14.88
CA ASP A 187 -12.62 -33.50 -13.89
C ASP A 187 -11.75 -32.44 -13.19
N SER A 188 -12.01 -31.14 -13.44
CA SER A 188 -11.27 -30.05 -12.80
C SER A 188 -11.55 -29.98 -11.29
N PRO A 189 -10.52 -29.74 -10.46
CA PRO A 189 -10.68 -29.40 -9.05
C PRO A 189 -11.60 -28.20 -8.82
N ILE A 190 -11.69 -27.26 -9.77
CA ILE A 190 -12.55 -26.08 -9.65
C ILE A 190 -14.03 -26.47 -9.74
N ASP A 191 -14.38 -27.43 -10.61
CA ASP A 191 -15.76 -27.90 -10.75
C ASP A 191 -16.23 -28.64 -9.47
N THR A 192 -15.36 -29.46 -8.87
CA THR A 192 -15.66 -30.13 -7.60
C THR A 192 -15.83 -29.14 -6.44
N LEU A 193 -14.97 -28.12 -6.36
CA LEU A 193 -15.06 -27.06 -5.34
C LEU A 193 -16.34 -26.22 -5.50
N THR A 194 -16.73 -25.90 -6.73
CA THR A 194 -17.97 -25.15 -6.96
C THR A 194 -19.21 -25.96 -6.57
N LYS A 195 -19.21 -27.28 -6.79
CA LYS A 195 -20.31 -28.21 -6.42
C LYS A 195 -20.51 -28.34 -4.91
N ASN A 196 -19.44 -28.29 -4.13
CA ASN A 196 -19.45 -28.45 -2.67
C ASN A 196 -19.72 -27.15 -1.90
N SER A 197 -19.78 -26.00 -2.58
CA SER A 197 -20.07 -24.70 -1.95
C SER A 197 -21.56 -24.54 -1.66
N GLU A 198 -21.94 -24.36 -0.38
CA GLU A 198 -23.32 -24.13 0.07
C GLU A 198 -23.66 -22.64 0.29
N ASP A 199 -22.66 -21.75 0.39
CA ASP A 199 -22.90 -20.33 0.66
C ASP A 199 -23.11 -19.52 -0.64
N GLY A 200 -24.30 -18.91 -0.79
CA GLY A 200 -24.67 -18.11 -1.96
C GLY A 200 -23.85 -16.84 -2.18
N LYS A 201 -23.05 -16.41 -1.19
CA LYS A 201 -22.24 -15.18 -1.26
C LYS A 201 -20.77 -15.42 -1.60
N ASP A 202 -20.33 -16.67 -1.59
CA ASP A 202 -18.93 -17.04 -1.82
C ASP A 202 -18.52 -16.98 -3.29
N LEU A 203 -17.21 -16.84 -3.53
CA LEU A 203 -16.62 -16.80 -4.87
C LEU A 203 -16.98 -18.05 -5.69
N ALA A 204 -17.06 -19.22 -5.06
CA ALA A 204 -17.42 -20.48 -5.69
C ALA A 204 -18.85 -20.46 -6.29
N SER A 205 -19.79 -19.79 -5.62
CA SER A 205 -21.15 -19.61 -6.12
C SER A 205 -21.20 -18.67 -7.32
N TYR A 206 -20.37 -17.64 -7.31
CA TYR A 206 -20.20 -16.72 -8.44
C TYR A 206 -19.60 -17.42 -9.67
N ILE A 207 -18.56 -18.25 -9.45
CA ILE A 207 -17.96 -19.09 -10.48
C ILE A 207 -19.01 -20.05 -11.06
N ARG A 208 -19.78 -20.75 -10.21
CA ARG A 208 -20.85 -21.65 -10.65
C ARG A 208 -21.88 -20.94 -11.52
N LYS A 209 -22.32 -19.74 -11.10
CA LYS A 209 -23.29 -18.91 -11.86
C LYS A 209 -22.73 -18.50 -13.22
N LYS A 210 -21.44 -18.12 -13.30
CA LYS A 210 -20.77 -17.77 -14.57
C LYS A 210 -20.62 -18.99 -15.49
N ILE A 211 -20.24 -20.16 -14.97
CA ILE A 211 -20.16 -21.41 -15.74
C ILE A 211 -21.54 -21.78 -16.31
N ALA A 212 -22.60 -21.71 -15.50
CA ALA A 212 -23.96 -22.00 -15.93
C ALA A 212 -24.42 -21.03 -17.04
N CYS A 213 -24.25 -19.73 -16.85
CA CYS A 213 -24.62 -18.71 -17.83
C CYS A 213 -23.84 -18.84 -19.15
N SER A 214 -22.55 -19.20 -19.09
CA SER A 214 -21.73 -19.39 -20.30
C SER A 214 -21.98 -20.74 -21.01
N SER A 215 -22.53 -21.73 -20.31
CA SER A 215 -23.00 -22.98 -20.93
C SER A 215 -24.35 -22.83 -21.65
N GLU A 216 -25.12 -21.79 -21.31
CA GLU A 216 -26.40 -21.47 -21.95
C GLU A 216 -26.29 -20.61 -23.22
N THR A 217 -25.12 -20.04 -23.56
CA THR A 217 -24.93 -19.40 -24.87
C THR A 217 -24.81 -20.46 -25.96
N PRO A 218 -25.85 -20.66 -26.80
CA PRO A 218 -25.76 -21.60 -27.90
C PRO A 218 -24.89 -20.94 -28.97
N SER A 219 -23.89 -21.68 -29.42
CA SER A 219 -23.16 -21.44 -30.66
C SER A 219 -24.10 -21.01 -31.79
N THR A 220 -24.20 -19.71 -32.07
CA THR A 220 -24.79 -19.22 -33.32
C THR A 220 -23.69 -19.03 -34.34
N LYS A 221 -23.51 -20.12 -35.09
CA LYS A 221 -23.04 -20.25 -36.48
C LYS A 221 -21.81 -19.45 -36.92
N ARG A 222 -20.71 -20.21 -37.01
CA ARG A 222 -19.75 -20.17 -38.11
C ARG A 222 -20.35 -20.91 -39.32
N SER A 223 -20.71 -20.19 -40.39
CA SER A 223 -20.68 -20.63 -41.80
C SER A 223 -20.98 -19.42 -42.68
#